data_AF-A0A6I2X485-F1
#
_entry.id   AF-A0A6I2X485-F1
#
_cell.length_a   1.000
_cell.length_b   1.000
_cell.length_c   1.000
_cell.angle_alpha   90.00
_cell.angle_beta   90.00
_cell.angle_gamma   90.00
#
_symmetry.space_group_name_H-M   'P 1'
#
loop_
_entity.id
_entity.type
_entity.pdbx_description
1 polymer ?
#
loop_
_entity_poly.entity_id
_entity_poly.type
_entity_poly.pdbx_seq_one_letter_code
_entity_poly.pdbx_strand_id
1 'polypeptide(L)'
;MEGQEIASAVATIDNGKFGKRTIRFETGRLARQAAGCATVYLDDETMILSATTVSKNPKDQFDFFPLTVDVEERMYSVGRIPGSFFRREGRPTEDAILTCRLIDRPLRPSFIKGLRNEVQIVVTVMALNSDHMYDVIAINAASMSTQLAGLPFSGPIGGVRVALIDGQWVAFPNHSQVENAVFDMVVAGRISDGDVAIMMVEAEATAKTIDLIKDGQPT
;
A
#
# COMPACT_ATOMS: atom_id res chain seq x y z
N MET A 1 21.80 16.49 -20.70
CA MET A 1 20.79 15.99 -19.76
C MET A 1 21.51 15.75 -18.46
N GLU A 2 21.53 16.77 -17.58
CA GLU A 2 22.11 16.62 -16.25
C GLU A 2 21.44 15.46 -15.52
N GLY A 3 22.26 14.65 -14.87
CA GLY A 3 21.86 13.38 -14.26
C GLY A 3 20.68 13.59 -13.31
N GLN A 4 19.60 12.86 -13.57
CA GLN A 4 18.46 12.87 -12.66
C GLN A 4 18.90 12.23 -11.34
N GLU A 5 18.87 12.98 -10.25
CA GLU A 5 19.08 12.42 -8.91
C GLU A 5 17.89 11.52 -8.57
N ILE A 6 18.12 10.22 -8.68
CA ILE A 6 17.18 9.18 -8.25
C ILE A 6 17.58 8.82 -6.83
N ALA A 7 16.65 9.04 -5.89
CA ALA A 7 16.82 8.59 -4.51
C ALA A 7 16.10 7.25 -4.32
N SER A 8 16.73 6.34 -3.58
CA SER A 8 16.14 5.05 -3.23
C SER A 8 16.44 4.66 -1.79
N ALA A 9 15.56 3.85 -1.22
CA ALA A 9 15.71 3.28 0.11
C ALA A 9 15.16 1.85 0.11
N VAL A 10 15.61 1.02 1.05
CA VAL A 10 15.21 -0.39 1.12
C VAL A 10 14.82 -0.74 2.55
N ALA A 11 13.67 -1.41 2.70
CA ALA A 11 13.29 -2.11 3.91
C ALA A 11 13.44 -3.62 3.68
N THR A 12 14.28 -4.27 4.48
CA THR A 12 14.47 -5.73 4.46
C THR A 12 13.54 -6.37 5.49
N ILE A 13 12.75 -7.32 5.03
CA ILE A 13 11.82 -8.10 5.85
C ILE A 13 12.40 -9.51 6.01
N ASP A 14 12.70 -9.90 7.24
CA ASP A 14 13.25 -11.22 7.55
C ASP A 14 12.18 -12.10 8.18
N ASN A 15 11.67 -13.07 7.42
CA ASN A 15 10.69 -14.04 7.88
C ASN A 15 11.34 -15.38 8.31
N GLY A 16 12.65 -15.42 8.56
CA GLY A 16 13.35 -16.63 9.02
C GLY A 16 13.18 -17.79 8.05
N LYS A 17 12.50 -18.88 8.47
CA LYS A 17 12.28 -20.08 7.65
C LYS A 17 11.47 -19.82 6.37
N PHE A 18 10.70 -18.72 6.33
CA PHE A 18 9.92 -18.32 5.16
C PHE A 18 10.67 -17.36 4.22
N GLY A 19 11.98 -17.17 4.45
CA GLY A 19 12.85 -16.38 3.59
C GLY A 19 12.82 -14.89 3.89
N LYS A 20 13.44 -14.12 3.00
CA LYS A 20 13.55 -12.66 3.09
C LYS A 20 12.79 -12.00 1.95
N ARG A 21 12.18 -10.86 2.25
CA ARG A 21 11.50 -10.00 1.28
C ARG A 21 12.12 -8.61 1.32
N THR A 22 12.09 -7.91 0.21
CA THR A 22 12.70 -6.60 0.04
C THR A 22 11.67 -5.62 -0.48
N ILE A 23 11.45 -4.55 0.26
CA ILE A 23 10.60 -3.44 -0.17
C ILE A 23 11.51 -2.28 -0.53
N ARG A 24 11.60 -1.97 -1.82
CA ARG A 24 12.45 -0.89 -2.33
C ARG A 24 11.60 0.31 -2.70
N PHE A 25 11.97 1.47 -2.19
CA PHE A 25 11.36 2.75 -2.49
C PHE A 25 12.26 3.51 -3.48
N GLU A 26 11.67 4.22 -4.43
CA GLU A 26 12.34 5.03 -5.44
C GLU A 26 11.57 6.34 -5.67
N THR A 27 12.29 7.45 -5.84
CA THR A 27 11.71 8.74 -6.25
C THR A 27 12.67 9.52 -7.16
N GLY A 28 12.19 10.58 -7.79
CA GLY A 28 12.97 11.47 -8.65
C GLY A 28 12.89 11.16 -10.16
N ARG A 29 12.50 9.94 -10.55
CA ARG A 29 12.41 9.53 -11.95
C ARG A 29 11.04 9.79 -12.60
N LEU A 30 9.97 9.30 -11.96
CA LEU A 30 8.62 9.28 -12.52
C LEU A 30 7.74 10.41 -11.96
N ALA A 31 6.69 10.78 -12.70
CA ALA A 31 5.62 11.71 -12.29
C ALA A 31 6.08 12.99 -11.56
N ARG A 32 7.19 13.60 -12.00
CA ARG A 32 7.85 14.78 -11.39
C ARG A 32 7.01 16.06 -11.30
N GLN A 33 5.83 16.07 -11.92
CA GLN A 33 4.90 17.21 -11.87
C GLN A 33 3.89 17.08 -10.72
N ALA A 34 3.78 15.90 -10.10
CA ALA A 34 3.02 15.74 -8.87
C ALA A 34 3.72 16.47 -7.72
N ALA A 35 2.97 16.81 -6.67
CA ALA A 35 3.55 17.43 -5.48
C ALA A 35 4.55 16.48 -4.80
N GLY A 36 4.21 15.18 -4.75
CA GLY A 36 5.10 14.11 -4.34
C GLY A 36 4.85 12.84 -5.13
N CYS A 37 5.91 12.05 -5.33
CA CYS A 37 5.87 10.82 -6.11
C CYS A 37 6.78 9.76 -5.47
N ALA A 38 6.31 8.53 -5.39
CA ALA A 38 7.11 7.39 -4.98
C ALA A 38 6.76 6.16 -5.83
N THR A 39 7.76 5.39 -6.21
CA THR A 39 7.60 4.05 -6.75
C THR A 39 8.09 3.06 -5.71
N VAL A 40 7.29 2.05 -5.40
CA VAL A 40 7.62 1.03 -4.41
C VAL A 40 7.57 -0.34 -5.06
N TYR A 41 8.59 -1.13 -4.78
CA TYR A 41 8.79 -2.46 -5.33
C TYR A 41 8.73 -3.50 -4.21
N LEU A 42 8.14 -4.65 -4.49
CA LEU A 42 8.27 -5.86 -3.67
C LEU A 42 9.09 -6.88 -4.46
N ASP A 43 10.25 -7.22 -3.91
CA ASP A 43 11.26 -8.12 -4.51
C ASP A 43 11.67 -7.76 -5.95
N ASP A 44 11.57 -6.48 -6.30
CA ASP A 44 11.80 -5.97 -7.66
C ASP A 44 10.89 -6.56 -8.76
N GLU A 45 9.86 -7.33 -8.38
CA GLU A 45 8.93 -8.00 -9.31
C GLU A 45 7.56 -7.30 -9.38
N THR A 46 7.01 -6.91 -8.23
CA THR A 46 5.78 -6.11 -8.16
C THR A 46 6.15 -4.64 -8.01
N MET A 47 5.57 -3.76 -8.83
CA MET A 47 5.86 -2.32 -8.87
C MET A 47 4.58 -1.53 -8.73
N ILE A 48 4.55 -0.65 -7.73
CA ILE A 48 3.45 0.28 -7.44
C ILE A 48 3.95 1.71 -7.58
N LEU A 49 3.28 2.51 -8.40
CA LEU A 49 3.54 3.93 -8.53
C LEU A 49 2.49 4.70 -7.72
N SER A 50 2.91 5.65 -6.90
CA SER A 50 2.01 6.58 -6.23
C SER A 50 2.39 8.02 -6.52
N ALA A 51 1.40 8.83 -6.89
CA ALA A 51 1.53 10.27 -7.06
C ALA A 51 0.51 10.99 -6.19
N THR A 52 0.98 11.95 -5.40
CA THR A 52 0.15 12.81 -4.56
C THR A 52 0.13 14.23 -5.13
N THR A 53 -1.07 14.79 -5.28
CA THR A 53 -1.30 16.16 -5.76
C THR A 53 -2.19 16.92 -4.80
N VAL A 54 -2.02 18.25 -4.79
CA VAL A 54 -2.70 19.16 -3.87
C VAL A 54 -3.23 20.35 -4.65
N SER A 55 -4.46 20.77 -4.35
CA SER A 55 -5.03 21.96 -4.96
C SER A 55 -4.30 23.23 -4.53
N LYS A 56 -4.12 24.17 -5.46
CA LYS A 56 -3.48 25.48 -5.18
C LYS A 56 -4.25 26.28 -4.13
N ASN A 57 -5.58 26.20 -4.17
CA ASN A 57 -6.46 26.93 -3.26
C ASN A 57 -7.21 25.95 -2.34
N PRO A 58 -7.45 26.32 -1.07
CA PRO A 58 -8.30 25.55 -0.17
C PRO A 58 -9.76 25.53 -0.66
N LYS A 59 -10.50 24.49 -0.27
CA LYS A 59 -11.92 24.29 -0.56
C LYS A 59 -12.73 24.58 0.71
N ASP A 60 -12.89 25.86 1.03
CA ASP A 60 -13.52 26.31 2.28
C ASP A 60 -15.02 25.99 2.38
N GLN A 61 -15.64 25.60 1.26
CA GLN A 61 -17.02 25.13 1.22
C GLN A 61 -17.25 23.77 1.91
N PHE A 62 -16.18 23.00 2.19
CA PHE A 62 -16.28 21.72 2.89
C PHE A 62 -16.00 21.88 4.39
N ASP A 63 -16.82 21.25 5.21
CA ASP A 63 -16.64 21.15 6.66
C ASP A 63 -15.68 20.01 7.07
N PHE A 64 -15.33 19.12 6.12
CA PHE A 64 -14.37 18.03 6.29
C PHE A 64 -13.08 18.25 5.46
N PHE A 65 -12.06 17.42 5.71
CA PHE A 65 -10.83 17.40 4.93
C PHE A 65 -11.02 16.61 3.61
N PRO A 66 -10.94 17.26 2.43
CA PRO A 66 -11.18 16.61 1.13
C PRO A 66 -9.96 15.80 0.66
N LEU A 67 -9.81 14.59 1.22
CA LEU A 67 -8.88 13.57 0.74
C LEU A 67 -9.61 12.58 -0.18
N THR A 68 -9.01 12.34 -1.34
CA THR A 68 -9.42 11.31 -2.31
C THR A 68 -8.26 10.34 -2.53
N VAL A 69 -8.55 9.05 -2.50
CA VAL A 69 -7.59 7.98 -2.80
C VAL A 69 -8.15 7.14 -3.93
N ASP A 70 -7.37 6.99 -5.00
CA ASP A 70 -7.71 6.19 -6.17
C ASP A 70 -6.66 5.11 -6.39
N VAL A 71 -7.11 3.87 -6.64
CA VAL A 71 -6.25 2.73 -6.98
C VAL A 71 -6.59 2.29 -8.41
N GLU A 72 -5.63 2.44 -9.30
CA GLU A 72 -5.70 2.15 -10.72
C GLU A 72 -4.99 0.82 -11.00
N GLU A 73 -5.76 -0.26 -11.09
CA GLU A 73 -5.27 -1.54 -11.58
C GLU A 73 -5.13 -1.50 -13.09
N ARG A 74 -3.94 -1.84 -13.59
CA ARG A 74 -3.66 -1.92 -15.03
C ARG A 74 -3.54 -3.37 -15.44
N MET A 75 -4.32 -3.82 -16.43
CA MET A 75 -4.29 -5.25 -16.82
C MET A 75 -2.94 -5.66 -17.41
N TYR A 76 -2.17 -4.69 -17.94
CA TYR A 76 -0.81 -4.94 -18.38
C TYR A 76 0.13 -5.35 -17.24
N SER A 77 -0.19 -5.03 -15.98
CA SER A 77 0.66 -5.36 -14.82
C SER A 77 0.80 -6.87 -14.62
N VAL A 78 -0.19 -7.62 -15.09
CA VAL A 78 -0.24 -9.09 -15.11
C VAL A 78 -0.12 -9.65 -16.54
N GLY A 79 0.30 -8.84 -17.51
CA GLY A 79 0.51 -9.26 -18.90
C GLY A 79 -0.77 -9.60 -19.67
N ARG A 80 -1.92 -9.03 -19.30
CA ARG A 80 -3.22 -9.32 -19.94
C ARG A 80 -3.82 -8.09 -20.62
N ILE A 81 -4.55 -8.35 -21.71
CA ILE A 81 -5.42 -7.34 -22.35
C ILE A 81 -6.78 -7.36 -21.64
N PRO A 82 -7.40 -6.21 -21.32
CA PRO A 82 -8.71 -6.19 -20.68
C PRO A 82 -9.78 -7.00 -21.45
N GLY A 83 -10.54 -7.79 -20.70
CA GLY A 83 -11.64 -8.61 -21.24
C GLY A 83 -12.90 -7.82 -21.60
N SER A 84 -12.96 -6.52 -21.28
CA SER A 84 -14.10 -5.66 -21.53
C SER A 84 -14.36 -5.45 -23.04
N PHE A 85 -15.60 -5.11 -23.40
CA PHE A 85 -15.97 -4.83 -24.80
C PHE A 85 -15.06 -3.77 -25.44
N PHE A 86 -14.72 -2.72 -24.67
CA PHE A 86 -13.86 -1.63 -25.12
C PHE A 86 -12.36 -1.94 -25.01
N ARG A 87 -11.96 -3.13 -24.54
CA ARG A 87 -10.55 -3.52 -24.31
C ARG A 87 -9.77 -2.52 -23.45
N ARG A 88 -10.45 -1.88 -22.51
CA ARG A 88 -9.91 -0.88 -21.58
C ARG A 88 -10.33 -1.18 -20.16
N GLU A 89 -9.51 -0.80 -19.18
CA GLU A 89 -9.90 -0.80 -17.78
C GLU A 89 -11.13 0.10 -17.56
N GLY A 90 -12.03 -0.36 -16.71
CA GLY A 90 -13.34 0.23 -16.52
C GLY A 90 -13.51 0.73 -15.09
N ARG A 91 -14.61 0.31 -14.45
CA ARG A 91 -14.85 0.63 -13.04
C ARG A 91 -13.80 -0.06 -12.14
N PRO A 92 -13.41 0.57 -11.02
CA PRO A 92 -12.55 -0.06 -10.03
C PRO A 92 -13.12 -1.41 -9.56
N THR A 93 -12.22 -2.36 -9.31
CA THR A 93 -12.53 -3.67 -8.72
C THR A 93 -12.80 -3.53 -7.23
N GLU A 94 -13.31 -4.61 -6.62
CA GLU A 94 -13.47 -4.68 -5.16
C GLU A 94 -12.12 -4.49 -4.45
N ASP A 95 -11.07 -5.19 -4.90
CA ASP A 95 -9.72 -5.07 -4.36
C ASP A 95 -9.16 -3.65 -4.44
N ALA A 96 -9.39 -2.95 -5.57
CA ALA A 96 -9.00 -1.56 -5.72
C ALA A 96 -9.72 -0.66 -4.71
N ILE A 97 -11.04 -0.83 -4.53
CA ILE A 97 -11.85 -0.04 -3.59
C ILE A 97 -11.44 -0.34 -2.14
N LEU A 98 -11.22 -1.60 -1.78
CA LEU A 98 -10.77 -2.00 -0.46
C LEU A 98 -9.36 -1.44 -0.17
N THR A 99 -8.47 -1.48 -1.16
CA THR A 99 -7.14 -0.87 -1.06
C THR A 99 -7.22 0.64 -0.85
N CYS A 100 -8.10 1.35 -1.56
CA CYS A 100 -8.36 2.77 -1.30
C CYS A 100 -8.73 3.00 0.16
N ARG A 101 -9.60 2.16 0.74
CA ARG A 101 -10.00 2.28 2.16
C ARG A 101 -8.86 1.95 3.12
N LEU A 102 -8.03 0.94 2.81
CA LEU A 102 -6.85 0.59 3.60
C LEU A 102 -5.80 1.72 3.62
N ILE A 103 -5.68 2.48 2.54
CA ILE A 103 -4.83 3.67 2.47
C ILE A 103 -5.48 4.85 3.22
N ASP A 104 -6.75 5.13 2.94
CA ASP A 104 -7.44 6.32 3.48
C ASP A 104 -7.54 6.31 5.00
N ARG A 105 -7.87 5.16 5.60
CA ARG A 105 -8.09 5.01 7.05
C ARG A 105 -6.92 5.50 7.91
N PRO A 106 -5.66 5.09 7.67
CA PRO A 106 -4.51 5.59 8.42
C PRO A 106 -4.01 6.96 7.91
N LEU A 107 -4.14 7.29 6.62
CA LEU A 107 -3.62 8.55 6.08
C LEU A 107 -4.48 9.76 6.47
N ARG A 108 -5.81 9.66 6.36
CA ARG A 108 -6.75 10.76 6.66
C ARG A 108 -6.56 11.40 8.04
N PRO A 109 -6.47 10.64 9.16
CA PRO A 109 -6.25 11.23 10.48
C PRO A 109 -4.82 11.75 10.69
N SER A 110 -3.90 11.45 9.79
CA SER A 110 -2.49 11.86 9.90
C SER A 110 -2.22 13.25 9.34
N PHE A 111 -3.17 13.85 8.63
CA PHE A 111 -3.10 15.26 8.24
C PHE A 111 -3.47 16.18 9.40
N ILE A 112 -2.88 17.37 9.43
CA ILE A 112 -3.22 18.38 10.43
C ILE A 112 -4.72 18.75 10.35
N LYS A 113 -5.33 18.94 11.53
CA LYS A 113 -6.71 19.40 11.61
C LYS A 113 -6.87 20.76 10.94
N GLY A 114 -7.98 20.95 10.23
CA GLY A 114 -8.30 22.21 9.56
C GLY A 114 -7.70 22.36 8.16
N LEU A 115 -6.94 21.37 7.65
CA LEU A 115 -6.53 21.37 6.25
C LEU A 115 -7.76 21.33 5.34
N ARG A 116 -7.80 22.22 4.35
CA ARG A 116 -8.90 22.38 3.39
C ARG A 116 -8.47 22.30 1.93
N ASN A 117 -7.17 22.20 1.65
CA ASN A 117 -6.71 21.87 0.32
C ASN A 117 -7.20 20.46 -0.05
N GLU A 118 -7.65 20.31 -1.29
CA GLU A 118 -7.98 19.03 -1.87
C GLU A 118 -6.70 18.26 -2.10
N VAL A 119 -6.62 17.06 -1.52
CA VAL A 119 -5.47 16.16 -1.66
C VAL A 119 -5.96 14.93 -2.40
N GLN A 120 -5.30 14.61 -3.50
CA GLN A 120 -5.55 13.39 -4.26
C GLN A 120 -4.31 12.52 -4.23
N ILE A 121 -4.51 11.24 -3.90
CA ILE A 121 -3.48 10.22 -3.95
C ILE A 121 -3.92 9.20 -5.00
N VAL A 122 -3.16 9.10 -6.09
CA VAL A 122 -3.40 8.09 -7.12
C VAL A 122 -2.31 7.04 -7.01
N VAL A 123 -2.73 5.79 -6.80
CA VAL A 123 -1.86 4.62 -6.79
C VAL A 123 -2.12 3.82 -8.05
N THR A 124 -1.08 3.43 -8.79
CA THR A 124 -1.19 2.62 -10.00
C THR A 124 -0.38 1.35 -9.86
N VAL A 125 -1.01 0.21 -10.11
CA VAL A 125 -0.35 -1.10 -10.14
C VAL A 125 0.33 -1.27 -11.50
N MET A 126 1.65 -1.09 -11.55
CA MET A 126 2.43 -1.05 -12.80
C MET A 126 2.92 -2.44 -13.23
N ALA A 127 3.33 -3.27 -12.27
CA ALA A 127 3.70 -4.67 -12.46
C ALA A 127 3.27 -5.47 -11.24
N LEU A 128 2.81 -6.70 -11.44
CA LEU A 128 2.32 -7.55 -10.37
C LEU A 128 2.74 -9.00 -10.63
N ASN A 129 3.62 -9.55 -9.77
CA ASN A 129 3.75 -11.00 -9.67
C ASN A 129 2.40 -11.56 -9.19
N SER A 130 1.88 -12.57 -9.87
CA SER A 130 0.59 -13.20 -9.56
C SER A 130 0.48 -13.82 -8.16
N ASP A 131 1.61 -14.11 -7.51
CA ASP A 131 1.64 -14.65 -6.15
C ASP A 131 1.80 -13.55 -5.08
N HIS A 132 1.95 -12.28 -5.47
CA HIS A 132 2.08 -11.14 -4.56
C HIS A 132 0.75 -10.42 -4.35
N MET A 133 0.52 -9.96 -3.12
CA MET A 133 -0.56 -9.05 -2.78
C MET A 133 -0.05 -7.60 -2.84
N TYR A 134 -0.73 -6.73 -3.59
CA TYR A 134 -0.25 -5.37 -3.83
C TYR A 134 -0.74 -4.33 -2.82
N ASP A 135 -1.83 -4.61 -2.12
CA ASP A 135 -2.55 -3.69 -1.25
C ASP A 135 -1.67 -3.03 -0.17
N VAL A 136 -0.87 -3.81 0.54
CA VAL A 136 0.02 -3.28 1.59
C VAL A 136 1.22 -2.55 1.01
N ILE A 137 1.67 -2.90 -0.20
CA ILE A 137 2.70 -2.13 -0.91
C ILE A 137 2.12 -0.77 -1.36
N ALA A 138 0.86 -0.75 -1.76
CA ALA A 138 0.13 0.47 -2.10
C ALA A 138 -0.01 1.43 -0.91
N ILE A 139 -0.23 0.93 0.32
CA ILE A 139 -0.20 1.76 1.55
C ILE A 139 1.14 2.47 1.69
N ASN A 140 2.24 1.72 1.58
CA ASN A 140 3.58 2.27 1.72
C ASN A 140 3.91 3.27 0.60
N ALA A 141 3.49 3.00 -0.63
CA ALA A 141 3.66 3.91 -1.76
C ALA A 141 2.89 5.22 -1.57
N ALA A 142 1.62 5.13 -1.15
CA ALA A 142 0.78 6.28 -0.84
C ALA A 142 1.35 7.14 0.29
N SER A 143 1.80 6.51 1.38
CA SER A 143 2.43 7.24 2.47
C SER A 143 3.71 7.94 2.02
N MET A 144 4.55 7.30 1.21
CA MET A 144 5.82 7.88 0.79
C MET A 144 5.62 9.03 -0.20
N SER A 145 4.72 8.88 -1.18
CA SER A 145 4.41 9.98 -2.11
C SER A 145 3.78 11.17 -1.38
N THR A 146 2.95 10.92 -0.36
CA THR A 146 2.36 11.96 0.49
C THR A 146 3.42 12.67 1.34
N GLN A 147 4.35 11.92 1.94
CA GLN A 147 5.45 12.47 2.72
C GLN A 147 6.34 13.38 1.86
N LEU A 148 6.64 12.96 0.63
CA LEU A 148 7.43 13.71 -0.33
C LEU A 148 6.70 14.95 -0.89
N ALA A 149 5.37 15.02 -0.76
CA ALA A 149 4.59 16.16 -1.20
C ALA A 149 4.74 17.42 -0.33
N GLY A 150 5.45 17.31 0.81
CA GLY A 150 5.67 18.44 1.72
C GLY A 150 4.41 18.91 2.44
N LEU A 151 3.41 18.03 2.55
CA LEU A 151 2.14 18.33 3.22
C LEU A 151 2.30 18.29 4.75
N PRO A 152 1.45 19.02 5.51
CA PRO A 152 1.40 18.92 6.96
C PRO A 152 0.78 17.58 7.38
N PHE A 153 1.59 16.52 7.26
CA PHE A 153 1.25 15.11 7.39
C PHE A 153 2.21 14.46 8.39
N SER A 154 1.66 13.73 9.37
CA SER A 154 2.38 13.05 10.45
C SER A 154 2.80 11.62 10.07
N GLY A 155 3.45 11.49 8.92
CA GLY A 155 4.05 10.24 8.46
C GLY A 155 5.54 10.11 8.79
N PRO A 156 6.22 9.09 8.24
CA PRO A 156 5.68 8.06 7.35
C PRO A 156 4.75 7.07 8.08
N ILE A 157 3.81 6.51 7.33
CA ILE A 157 2.94 5.40 7.75
C ILE A 157 3.46 4.13 7.08
N GLY A 158 3.83 3.14 7.89
CA GLY A 158 4.16 1.79 7.42
C GLY A 158 2.92 0.92 7.39
N GLY A 159 2.68 0.25 6.27
CA GLY A 159 1.64 -0.77 6.13
C GLY A 159 2.26 -2.15 5.96
N VAL A 160 1.76 -3.17 6.65
CA VAL A 160 2.24 -4.54 6.56
C VAL A 160 1.08 -5.52 6.64
N ARG A 161 1.11 -6.57 5.82
CA ARG A 161 0.27 -7.76 6.02
C ARG A 161 1.10 -8.78 6.80
N VAL A 162 0.55 -9.30 7.88
CA VAL A 162 1.09 -10.42 8.63
C VAL A 162 0.09 -11.56 8.65
N ALA A 163 0.53 -12.77 8.33
CA ALA A 163 -0.29 -13.97 8.41
C ALA A 163 0.32 -14.97 9.39
N LEU A 164 -0.51 -15.62 10.20
CA LEU A 164 -0.07 -16.65 11.12
C LEU A 164 0.00 -17.99 10.40
N ILE A 165 1.22 -18.43 10.06
CA ILE A 165 1.51 -19.63 9.28
C ILE A 165 2.46 -20.51 10.08
N ASP A 166 2.07 -21.75 10.36
CA ASP A 166 2.84 -22.71 11.16
C ASP A 166 3.36 -22.11 12.49
N GLY A 167 2.51 -21.32 13.16
CA GLY A 167 2.85 -20.65 14.43
C GLY A 167 3.78 -19.45 14.34
N GLN A 168 4.09 -18.97 13.13
CA GLN A 168 4.90 -17.78 12.92
C GLN A 168 4.10 -16.70 12.19
N TRP A 169 4.21 -15.45 12.64
CA TRP A 169 3.74 -14.30 11.89
C TRP A 169 4.69 -13.99 10.74
N VAL A 170 4.24 -14.24 9.52
CA VAL A 170 4.99 -14.00 8.28
C VAL A 170 4.56 -12.66 7.71
N ALA A 171 5.50 -11.74 7.53
CA ALA A 171 5.24 -10.41 6.96
C ALA A 171 5.35 -10.43 5.43
N PHE A 172 4.43 -9.72 4.76
CA PHE A 172 4.26 -9.72 3.31
C PHE A 172 4.17 -11.14 2.70
N PRO A 173 3.27 -11.99 3.22
CA PRO A 173 3.10 -13.32 2.71
C PRO A 173 2.58 -13.29 1.27
N ASN A 174 2.93 -14.31 0.50
CA ASN A 174 2.35 -14.55 -0.81
C ASN A 174 0.93 -15.14 -0.72
N HIS A 175 0.16 -15.06 -1.81
CA HIS A 175 -1.12 -15.76 -1.93
C HIS A 175 -1.00 -17.25 -1.60
N SER A 176 0.01 -17.92 -2.15
CA SER A 176 0.31 -19.33 -1.88
C SER A 176 0.62 -19.64 -0.41
N GLN A 177 1.16 -18.68 0.33
CA GLN A 177 1.48 -18.83 1.75
C GLN A 177 0.25 -18.63 2.64
N VAL A 178 -0.61 -17.66 2.32
CA VAL A 178 -1.85 -17.37 3.06
C VAL A 178 -2.83 -18.53 3.01
N GLU A 179 -2.75 -19.40 1.99
CA GLU A 179 -3.52 -20.64 1.96
C GLU A 179 -3.31 -21.57 3.16
N ASN A 180 -2.17 -21.46 3.84
CA ASN A 180 -1.82 -22.23 5.04
C ASN A 180 -1.83 -21.38 6.32
N ALA A 181 -2.40 -20.18 6.25
CA ALA A 181 -2.52 -19.29 7.39
C ALA A 181 -3.82 -19.56 8.17
N VAL A 182 -3.76 -19.51 9.49
CA VAL A 182 -4.96 -19.53 10.35
C VAL A 182 -5.53 -18.13 10.57
N PHE A 183 -4.75 -17.09 10.28
CA PHE A 183 -5.14 -15.69 10.47
C PHE A 183 -4.38 -14.80 9.49
N ASP A 184 -5.06 -13.84 8.88
CA ASP A 184 -4.48 -12.81 8.00
C ASP A 184 -4.84 -11.43 8.56
N MET A 185 -3.85 -10.55 8.69
CA MET A 185 -4.02 -9.23 9.28
C MET A 185 -3.18 -8.18 8.56
N VAL A 186 -3.83 -7.13 8.10
CA VAL A 186 -3.19 -5.88 7.67
C VAL A 186 -3.12 -4.92 8.84
N VAL A 187 -1.93 -4.41 9.12
CA VAL A 187 -1.66 -3.39 10.14
C VAL A 187 -1.00 -2.18 9.47
N ALA A 188 -1.46 -0.98 9.82
CA ALA A 188 -0.75 0.25 9.50
C ALA A 188 -0.52 1.11 10.75
N GLY A 189 0.65 1.74 10.80
CA GLY A 189 1.06 2.56 11.93
C GLY A 189 2.21 3.50 11.60
N ARG A 190 2.62 4.31 12.58
CA ARG A 190 3.76 5.22 12.47
C ARG A 190 4.72 5.04 13.64
N ILE A 191 5.94 5.54 13.50
CA ILE A 191 6.85 5.65 14.65
C ILE A 191 6.51 6.92 15.44
N SER A 192 6.31 6.79 16.75
CA SER A 192 6.13 7.89 17.69
C SER A 192 7.04 7.65 18.88
N ASP A 193 7.94 8.59 19.16
CA ASP A 193 8.82 8.55 20.33
C ASP A 193 9.68 7.27 20.46
N GLY A 194 10.01 6.63 19.34
CA GLY A 194 10.78 5.38 19.27
C GLY A 194 9.95 4.10 19.27
N ASP A 195 8.64 4.19 19.50
CA ASP A 195 7.70 3.07 19.50
C ASP A 195 6.81 3.07 18.25
N VAL A 196 6.23 1.90 17.94
CA VAL A 196 5.23 1.77 16.86
C VAL A 196 3.85 2.09 17.41
N ALA A 197 3.25 3.18 16.93
CA ALA A 197 1.85 3.52 17.17
C ALA A 197 0.96 2.92 16.07
N ILE A 198 0.23 1.86 16.41
CA ILE A 198 -0.74 1.23 15.50
C ILE A 198 -1.94 2.17 15.30
N MET A 199 -2.34 2.36 14.04
CA MET A 199 -3.41 3.29 13.66
C MET A 199 -4.59 2.61 12.96
N MET A 200 -4.32 1.52 12.23
CA MET A 200 -5.34 0.78 11.50
C MET A 200 -5.02 -0.70 11.56
N VAL A 201 -6.06 -1.50 11.76
CA VAL A 201 -6.04 -2.95 11.67
C VAL A 201 -7.24 -3.39 10.83
N GLU A 202 -7.01 -4.31 9.90
CA GLU A 202 -8.03 -5.07 9.19
C GLU A 202 -7.60 -6.53 9.23
N ALA A 203 -8.42 -7.43 9.75
CA ALA A 203 -8.02 -8.80 10.00
C ALA A 203 -9.16 -9.79 9.78
N GLU A 204 -8.82 -11.00 9.39
CA GLU A 204 -9.75 -12.09 9.14
C GLU A 204 -9.13 -13.46 9.44
N ALA A 205 -9.98 -14.43 9.72
CA ALA A 205 -9.61 -15.84 9.64
C ALA A 205 -9.66 -16.29 8.17
N THR A 206 -8.83 -17.25 7.78
CA THR A 206 -8.86 -17.80 6.42
C THR A 206 -9.87 -18.92 6.27
N ALA A 207 -10.23 -19.27 5.03
CA ALA A 207 -11.17 -20.36 4.74
C ALA A 207 -10.73 -21.73 5.29
N LYS A 208 -9.42 -21.99 5.44
CA LYS A 208 -8.90 -23.29 5.93
C LYS A 208 -8.65 -23.30 7.45
N THR A 209 -8.89 -22.19 8.15
CA THR A 209 -8.55 -22.02 9.58
C THR A 209 -9.04 -23.19 10.45
N ILE A 210 -10.30 -23.60 10.30
CA ILE A 210 -10.88 -24.68 11.12
C ILE A 210 -10.16 -26.02 10.90
N ASP A 211 -9.80 -26.32 9.65
CA ASP A 211 -9.13 -27.57 9.30
C ASP A 211 -7.66 -27.55 9.75
N LEU A 212 -6.96 -26.42 9.56
CA LEU A 212 -5.59 -26.23 10.02
C LEU A 212 -5.46 -26.36 11.54
N ILE A 213 -6.40 -25.80 12.31
CA ILE A 213 -6.42 -25.93 13.78
C ILE A 213 -6.66 -27.39 14.19
N LYS A 214 -7.58 -28.11 13.52
CA LYS A 214 -7.80 -29.54 13.78
C LYS A 214 -6.56 -30.38 13.50
N ASP A 215 -5.79 -30.01 12.49
CA ASP A 215 -4.53 -30.65 12.12
C ASP A 215 -3.36 -30.23 13.02
N GLY A 216 -3.61 -29.41 14.05
CA GLY A 216 -2.67 -29.07 15.11
C GLY A 216 -1.91 -27.77 14.90
N GLN A 217 -2.30 -26.92 13.95
CA GLN A 217 -1.73 -25.57 13.87
C GLN A 217 -2.11 -24.73 15.10
N PRO A 218 -1.17 -23.93 15.63
CA PRO A 218 -1.43 -23.02 16.75
C PRO A 218 -2.28 -21.82 16.30
N THR A 219 -3.06 -21.28 17.25
CA THR A 219 -3.93 -20.09 17.10
C THR A 219 -3.32 -18.86 17.75
#